data_AF-A0A929HUP0-F1
#
_entry.id   AF-A0A929HUP0-F1
#
_cell.length_a   1.000
_cell.length_b   1.000
_cell.length_c   1.000
_cell.angle_alpha   90.00
_cell.angle_beta   90.00
_cell.angle_gamma   90.00
#
_symmetry.space_group_name_H-M   'P 1'
#
loop_
_entity.id
_entity.type
_entity.pdbx_description
1 polymer ?
#
loop_
_entity_poly.entity_id
_entity_poly.type
_entity_poly.pdbx_seq_one_letter_code
_entity_poly.pdbx_strand_id
1 'polypeptide(L)'
;MAKKYGVDRSRFTHIDVTAKGDRCVLCGLCVRVCDEILGIGAINYAGRGTSTSINTPWYDTSSVCIGCGACEYVCPADAIDIFDQDDERIMETWNKTTLKLKECEESMKHFATERLVELVGSKNISFTRELENLSPDAKMRKAAAEFLLKPKRNS
;
A
#
# COMPACT_ATOMS: atom_id res chain seq x y z
N MET A 1 -5.70 -4.60 22.81
CA MET A 1 -4.84 -5.38 23.74
C MET A 1 -5.00 -4.95 25.20
N ALA A 2 -4.95 -3.65 25.52
CA ALA A 2 -5.05 -3.13 26.90
C ALA A 2 -6.16 -3.76 27.76
N LYS A 3 -7.41 -3.82 27.24
CA LYS A 3 -8.55 -4.45 27.91
C LYS A 3 -8.31 -5.90 28.34
N LYS A 4 -7.57 -6.69 27.56
CA LYS A 4 -7.23 -8.10 27.89
C LYS A 4 -6.37 -8.20 29.15
N TYR A 5 -5.54 -7.19 29.42
CA TYR A 5 -4.64 -7.15 30.57
C TYR A 5 -5.21 -6.34 31.74
N GLY A 6 -6.52 -6.07 31.75
CA GLY A 6 -7.20 -5.38 32.85
C GLY A 6 -6.96 -3.86 32.90
N VAL A 7 -6.41 -3.27 31.84
CA VAL A 7 -6.26 -1.80 31.73
C VAL A 7 -7.51 -1.23 31.06
N ASP A 8 -8.33 -0.56 31.85
CA ASP A 8 -9.63 0.01 31.45
C ASP A 8 -9.65 1.55 31.44
N ARG A 9 -8.71 2.20 32.13
CA ARG A 9 -8.60 3.67 32.21
C ARG A 9 -7.15 4.15 32.15
N SER A 10 -6.95 5.34 31.59
CA SER A 10 -5.68 6.05 31.56
C SER A 10 -5.65 7.14 32.62
N ARG A 11 -4.46 7.42 33.18
CA ARG A 11 -4.23 8.61 34.03
C ARG A 11 -3.99 9.88 33.21
N PHE A 12 -3.75 9.73 31.91
CA PHE A 12 -3.58 10.84 30.98
C PHE A 12 -4.95 11.24 30.41
N THR A 13 -5.38 12.46 30.71
CA THR A 13 -6.72 12.99 30.38
C THR A 13 -6.76 13.82 29.10
N HIS A 14 -5.59 14.15 28.54
CA HIS A 14 -5.45 15.00 27.34
C HIS A 14 -4.70 14.23 26.26
N ILE A 15 -5.32 13.19 25.73
CA ILE A 15 -4.85 12.52 24.50
C ILE A 15 -5.95 12.71 23.48
N ASP A 16 -5.67 13.49 22.45
CA ASP A 16 -6.48 13.53 21.25
C ASP A 16 -6.11 12.32 20.38
N VAL A 17 -7.05 11.40 20.18
CA VAL A 17 -6.90 10.23 19.31
C VAL A 17 -7.76 10.34 18.05
N THR A 18 -8.34 11.51 17.79
CA THR A 18 -9.24 11.71 16.65
C THR A 18 -8.47 11.75 15.33
N ALA A 19 -7.28 12.34 15.32
CA ALA A 19 -6.39 12.30 14.18
C ALA A 19 -5.72 10.93 14.05
N LYS A 20 -5.81 10.29 12.88
CA LYS A 20 -5.16 8.97 12.64
C LYS A 20 -3.66 9.02 12.96
N GLY A 21 -2.95 10.05 12.52
CA GLY A 21 -1.51 10.20 12.73
C GLY A 21 -1.08 10.12 14.20
N ASP A 22 -1.89 10.67 15.11
CA ASP A 22 -1.60 10.70 16.55
C ASP A 22 -1.82 9.33 17.23
N ARG A 23 -2.42 8.36 16.53
CA ARG A 23 -2.54 6.98 17.01
C ARG A 23 -1.24 6.18 16.83
N CYS A 24 -0.24 6.70 16.13
CA CYS A 24 1.00 5.97 15.85
C CYS A 24 1.78 5.65 17.14
N VAL A 25 2.06 4.37 17.36
CA VAL A 25 2.85 3.88 18.51
C VAL A 25 4.31 3.57 18.18
N LEU A 26 4.81 4.08 17.04
CA LEU A 26 6.21 3.96 16.58
C LEU A 26 6.76 2.51 16.49
N CYS A 27 5.89 1.52 16.25
CA CYS A 27 6.29 0.10 16.18
C CYS A 27 7.19 -0.28 14.98
N GLY A 28 7.26 0.58 13.96
CA GLY A 28 8.13 0.41 12.79
C GLY A 28 7.69 -0.66 11.79
N LEU A 29 6.52 -1.28 11.95
CA LEU A 29 6.03 -2.31 11.01
C LEU A 29 5.88 -1.77 9.58
N CYS A 30 5.35 -0.55 9.44
CA CYS A 30 5.21 0.12 8.15
C CYS A 30 6.57 0.42 7.49
N VAL A 31 7.57 0.82 8.27
CA VAL A 31 8.94 1.05 7.77
C VAL A 31 9.55 -0.26 7.29
N ARG A 32 9.50 -1.31 8.12
CA ARG A 32 10.06 -2.62 7.77
C ARG A 32 9.40 -3.24 6.54
N VAL A 33 8.08 -3.19 6.40
CA VAL A 33 7.43 -3.74 5.20
C VAL A 33 7.81 -2.95 3.94
N CYS A 34 7.96 -1.62 4.06
CA CYS A 34 8.33 -0.77 2.93
C CYS A 34 9.77 -0.99 2.48
N ASP A 35 10.69 -1.18 3.43
CA ASP A 35 12.12 -1.35 3.18
C ASP A 35 12.49 -2.81 2.93
N GLU A 36 12.24 -3.70 3.89
CA GLU A 36 12.73 -5.09 3.88
C GLU A 36 11.94 -6.00 2.93
N ILE A 37 10.61 -5.85 2.89
CA ILE A 37 9.75 -6.75 2.09
C ILE A 37 9.60 -6.25 0.66
N LEU A 38 9.34 -4.96 0.49
CA LEU A 38 9.12 -4.38 -0.83
C LEU A 38 10.42 -3.89 -1.50
N GLY A 39 11.45 -3.55 -0.72
CA GLY A 39 12.70 -3.00 -1.23
C GLY A 39 12.60 -1.55 -1.72
N ILE A 40 11.66 -0.76 -1.16
CA ILE A 40 11.35 0.60 -1.64
C ILE A 40 11.91 1.68 -0.72
N GLY A 41 11.72 1.54 0.60
CA GLY A 41 12.25 2.50 1.58
C GLY A 41 11.65 3.92 1.49
N ALA A 42 10.36 4.04 1.12
CA ALA A 42 9.70 5.33 0.92
C ALA A 42 9.43 6.14 2.21
N ILE A 43 9.42 5.47 3.36
CA ILE A 43 9.13 6.04 4.68
C ILE A 43 10.16 5.55 5.70
N ASN A 44 10.48 6.38 6.68
CA ASN A 44 11.40 6.02 7.77
C ASN A 44 11.07 6.82 9.04
N TYR A 45 11.80 6.54 10.13
CA TYR A 45 11.80 7.37 11.32
C TYR A 45 12.38 8.75 11.01
N ALA A 46 11.68 9.80 11.42
CA ALA A 46 12.08 11.19 11.32
C ALA A 46 12.05 11.84 12.70
N GLY A 47 12.95 12.79 12.96
CA GLY A 47 13.09 13.41 14.27
C GLY A 47 13.78 12.52 15.32
N ARG A 48 13.74 12.94 16.58
CA ARG A 48 14.36 12.24 17.72
C ARG A 48 13.60 12.50 19.02
N GLY A 49 13.69 11.58 19.97
CA GLY A 49 13.05 11.72 21.29
C GLY A 49 11.53 11.82 21.15
N THR A 50 10.91 12.79 21.82
CA THR A 50 9.45 13.00 21.80
C THR A 50 8.93 13.54 20.47
N SER A 51 9.79 14.08 19.60
CA SER A 51 9.41 14.53 18.26
C SER A 51 9.60 13.45 17.18
N THR A 52 9.89 12.21 17.59
CA THR A 52 10.03 11.09 16.66
C THR A 52 8.69 10.79 16.01
N SER A 53 8.66 10.76 14.68
CA SER A 53 7.51 10.33 13.89
C SER A 53 7.97 9.39 12.77
N ILE A 54 7.02 8.71 12.12
CA ILE A 54 7.29 8.03 10.86
C ILE A 54 6.82 8.98 9.76
N ASN A 55 7.67 9.24 8.78
CA ASN A 55 7.34 10.11 7.67
C ASN A 55 8.19 9.76 6.43
N THR A 56 7.89 10.37 5.30
CA THR A 56 8.77 10.37 4.13
C THR A 56 9.99 11.26 4.38
N PRO A 57 11.07 11.10 3.58
CA PRO A 57 12.23 11.99 3.67
C PRO A 57 11.84 13.46 3.54
N TRP A 58 12.44 14.30 4.40
CA TRP A 58 12.24 15.76 4.42
C TRP A 58 10.80 16.25 4.64
N TYR A 59 9.87 15.37 5.06
CA TYR A 59 8.45 15.70 5.19
C TYR A 59 7.83 16.19 3.88
N ASP A 60 8.32 15.66 2.75
CA ASP A 60 7.85 16.00 1.41
C ASP A 60 7.24 14.76 0.72
N THR A 61 6.56 14.96 -0.40
CA THR A 61 6.04 13.87 -1.22
C THR A 61 7.13 12.88 -1.61
N SER A 62 6.79 11.59 -1.61
CA SER A 62 7.76 10.52 -1.90
C SER A 62 7.81 10.19 -3.38
N SER A 63 8.96 10.46 -4.02
CA SER A 63 9.21 10.09 -5.42
C SER A 63 9.41 8.59 -5.64
N VAL A 64 9.72 7.83 -4.58
CA VAL A 64 9.96 6.38 -4.66
C VAL A 64 8.77 5.55 -4.20
N CYS A 65 7.77 6.16 -3.55
CA CYS A 65 6.56 5.44 -3.16
C CYS A 65 5.86 4.87 -4.40
N ILE A 66 5.50 3.59 -4.30
CA ILE A 66 4.76 2.87 -5.35
C ILE A 66 3.27 2.75 -5.03
N GLY A 67 2.78 3.26 -3.90
CA GLY A 67 1.34 3.25 -3.56
C GLY A 67 0.75 1.86 -3.31
N CYS A 68 1.54 0.92 -2.80
CA CYS A 68 1.10 -0.47 -2.58
C CYS A 68 0.12 -0.66 -1.41
N GLY A 69 -0.03 0.31 -0.51
CA GLY A 69 -0.91 0.21 0.67
C GLY A 69 -0.42 -0.74 1.78
N ALA A 70 0.73 -1.41 1.61
CA ALA A 70 1.22 -2.39 2.60
C ALA A 70 1.47 -1.77 3.98
N CYS A 71 1.87 -0.51 4.05
CA CYS A 71 2.10 0.20 5.31
C CYS A 71 0.82 0.41 6.11
N GLU A 72 -0.30 0.70 5.45
CA GLU A 72 -1.62 0.82 6.08
C GLU A 72 -2.09 -0.56 6.57
N TYR A 73 -1.99 -1.58 5.71
CA TYR A 73 -2.42 -2.95 6.03
C TYR A 73 -1.76 -3.51 7.30
N VAL A 74 -0.46 -3.27 7.49
CA VAL A 74 0.27 -3.79 8.66
C VAL A 74 0.14 -2.93 9.92
N CYS A 75 -0.56 -1.78 9.86
CA CYS A 75 -0.60 -0.84 10.97
C CYS A 75 -1.54 -1.32 12.09
N PRO A 76 -1.03 -1.72 13.27
CA PRO A 76 -1.88 -2.22 14.35
C PRO A 76 -2.67 -1.11 15.05
N ALA A 77 -2.30 0.15 14.84
CA ALA A 77 -2.90 1.31 15.49
C ALA A 77 -3.87 2.09 14.58
N ASP A 78 -4.03 1.67 13.32
CA ASP A 78 -4.85 2.38 12.33
C ASP A 78 -4.44 3.86 12.20
N ALA A 79 -3.12 4.09 12.14
CA ALA A 79 -2.54 5.44 12.13
C ALA A 79 -2.23 5.99 10.74
N ILE A 80 -2.51 5.21 9.69
CA ILE A 80 -2.17 5.51 8.30
C ILE A 80 -3.48 5.56 7.51
N ASP A 81 -3.58 6.53 6.61
CA ASP A 81 -4.74 6.76 5.76
C ASP A 81 -4.30 6.80 4.31
N ILE A 82 -4.79 5.82 3.54
CA ILE A 82 -4.57 5.71 2.09
C ILE A 82 -5.92 5.41 1.47
N PHE A 83 -6.27 6.17 0.44
CA PHE A 83 -7.53 5.95 -0.27
C PHE A 83 -7.40 6.28 -1.75
N ASP A 84 -8.31 5.72 -2.53
CA ASP A 84 -8.42 5.99 -3.95
C ASP A 84 -9.56 7.01 -4.17
N GLN A 85 -9.28 8.04 -4.95
CA GLN A 85 -10.23 9.04 -5.39
C GLN A 85 -10.05 9.25 -6.89
N ASP A 86 -11.13 9.11 -7.66
CA ASP A 86 -11.13 9.20 -9.12
C ASP A 86 -10.12 8.23 -9.78
N ASP A 87 -9.06 8.77 -10.38
CA ASP A 87 -7.98 8.04 -11.04
C ASP A 87 -6.66 8.09 -10.24
N GLU A 88 -6.72 8.44 -8.96
CA GLU A 88 -5.56 8.66 -8.10
C GLU A 88 -5.66 7.91 -6.78
N ARG A 89 -4.51 7.39 -6.33
CA ARG A 89 -4.30 6.94 -4.94
C ARG A 89 -3.62 8.04 -4.16
N ILE A 90 -4.23 8.43 -3.04
CA ILE A 90 -3.76 9.50 -2.17
C ILE A 90 -3.28 8.88 -0.86
N MET A 91 -2.02 9.13 -0.54
CA MET A 91 -1.44 8.79 0.75
C MET A 91 -1.50 10.01 1.67
N GLU A 92 -2.65 10.27 2.29
CA GLU A 92 -2.89 11.46 3.13
C GLU A 92 -1.85 11.56 4.27
N THR A 93 -1.53 10.44 4.91
CA THR A 93 -0.50 10.38 5.98
C THR A 93 0.91 10.67 5.49
N TRP A 94 1.21 10.43 4.21
CA TRP A 94 2.56 10.55 3.63
C TRP A 94 2.67 11.81 2.78
N ASN A 95 2.40 12.96 3.39
CA ASN A 95 2.45 14.30 2.80
C ASN A 95 1.64 14.42 1.50
N LYS A 96 0.48 13.76 1.45
CA LYS A 96 -0.40 13.75 0.26
C LYS A 96 0.35 13.33 -1.00
N THR A 97 1.25 12.37 -0.86
CA THR A 97 1.86 11.74 -2.04
C THR A 97 0.74 11.11 -2.85
N THR A 98 0.58 11.56 -4.09
CA THR A 98 -0.51 11.15 -4.98
C THR A 98 0.07 10.42 -6.18
N LEU A 99 -0.53 9.28 -6.54
CA LEU A 99 -0.08 8.43 -7.63
C LEU A 99 -1.24 8.06 -8.54
N LYS A 100 -1.02 8.10 -9.85
CA LYS A 100 -2.01 7.68 -10.84
C LYS A 100 -2.30 6.19 -10.76
N LEU A 101 -3.58 5.86 -10.87
CA LEU A 101 -4.08 4.50 -10.96
C LEU A 101 -4.14 4.05 -12.42
N LYS A 102 -3.73 2.81 -12.64
CA LYS A 102 -3.87 2.11 -13.90
C LYS A 102 -5.29 1.63 -14.08
N GLU A 103 -5.85 1.90 -15.25
CA GLU A 103 -7.14 1.38 -15.69
C GLU A 103 -6.99 -0.01 -16.32
N CYS A 104 -7.94 -0.89 -16.03
CA CYS A 104 -8.03 -2.23 -16.61
C CYS A 104 -8.72 -2.18 -17.98
N GLU A 105 -8.04 -2.59 -19.05
CA GLU A 105 -8.57 -2.54 -20.44
C GLU A 105 -9.87 -3.33 -20.65
N GLU A 106 -10.12 -4.38 -19.87
CA GLU A 106 -11.32 -5.20 -20.03
C GLU A 106 -12.52 -4.63 -19.27
N SER A 107 -12.29 -4.03 -18.10
CA SER A 107 -13.37 -3.63 -17.18
C SER A 107 -13.54 -2.12 -17.03
N MET A 108 -12.61 -1.33 -17.58
CA MET A 108 -12.53 0.13 -17.41
C MET A 108 -12.46 0.57 -15.94
N LYS A 109 -11.97 -0.30 -15.05
CA LYS A 109 -11.83 -0.03 -13.61
C LYS A 109 -10.37 0.20 -13.23
N HIS A 110 -10.13 1.18 -12.37
CA HIS A 110 -8.85 1.38 -11.70
C HIS A 110 -8.56 0.24 -10.72
N PHE A 111 -7.33 -0.26 -10.68
CA PHE A 111 -6.99 -1.44 -9.84
C PHE A 111 -5.71 -1.32 -9.02
N ALA A 112 -4.69 -0.62 -9.53
CA ALA A 112 -3.41 -0.44 -8.86
C ALA A 112 -2.75 0.83 -9.38
N THR A 113 -1.78 1.37 -8.66
CA THR A 113 -0.98 2.50 -9.17
C THR A 113 -0.13 2.07 -10.37
N GLU A 114 0.10 2.98 -11.30
CA GLU A 114 0.94 2.73 -12.47
C GLU A 114 2.35 2.26 -12.06
N ARG A 115 2.95 2.93 -11.06
CA ARG A 115 4.25 2.55 -10.50
C ARG A 115 4.29 1.13 -9.94
N LEU A 116 3.21 0.67 -9.31
CA LEU A 116 3.15 -0.71 -8.80
C LEU A 116 3.08 -1.70 -9.96
N VAL A 117 2.28 -1.41 -10.99
CA VAL A 117 2.16 -2.26 -12.17
C VAL A 117 3.51 -2.37 -12.89
N GLU A 118 4.21 -1.25 -13.08
CA GLU A 118 5.55 -1.21 -13.68
C GLU A 118 6.56 -2.03 -12.87
N LEU A 119 6.58 -1.88 -11.54
CA LEU A 119 7.47 -2.63 -10.68
C LEU A 119 7.21 -4.14 -10.77
N VAL A 120 5.94 -4.56 -10.69
CA VAL A 120 5.57 -5.98 -10.80
C VAL A 120 5.90 -6.53 -12.19
N GLY A 121 5.66 -5.76 -13.25
CA GLY A 121 6.01 -6.10 -14.62
C GLY A 121 7.51 -6.32 -14.80
N SER A 122 8.34 -5.43 -14.26
CA SER A 122 9.81 -5.54 -14.36
C SER A 122 10.38 -6.77 -13.63
N LYS A 123 9.75 -7.22 -12.54
CA LYS A 123 10.18 -8.40 -11.77
C LYS A 123 9.65 -9.72 -12.35
N ASN A 124 8.56 -9.69 -13.11
CA ASN A 124 7.90 -10.89 -13.62
C ASN A 124 8.05 -11.03 -15.13
N ILE A 125 9.17 -11.61 -15.56
CA ILE A 125 9.58 -11.76 -16.98
C ILE A 125 8.57 -12.57 -17.81
N SER A 126 7.69 -13.36 -17.18
CA SER A 126 6.69 -14.20 -17.87
C SER A 126 5.37 -13.49 -18.17
N PHE A 127 5.29 -12.17 -17.98
CA PHE A 127 4.10 -11.42 -18.37
C PHE A 127 4.02 -11.28 -19.89
N THR A 128 2.99 -11.86 -20.51
CA THR A 128 2.64 -11.47 -21.88
C THR A 128 2.13 -10.04 -21.86
N ARG A 129 2.48 -9.23 -22.88
CA ARG A 129 1.97 -7.84 -23.04
C ARG A 129 0.46 -7.73 -22.84
N GLU A 130 -0.28 -8.76 -23.24
CA GLU A 130 -1.73 -8.82 -23.16
C GLU A 130 -2.31 -8.95 -21.74
N LEU A 131 -1.50 -9.31 -20.75
CA LEU A 131 -1.95 -9.40 -19.36
C LEU A 131 -1.61 -8.12 -18.60
N GLU A 132 -0.66 -7.32 -19.07
CA GLU A 132 -0.03 -6.22 -18.34
C GLU A 132 -1.06 -5.20 -17.83
N ASN A 133 -1.97 -4.79 -18.71
CA ASN A 133 -2.99 -3.78 -18.44
C ASN A 133 -4.32 -4.37 -17.93
N LEU A 134 -4.33 -5.63 -17.50
CA LEU A 134 -5.51 -6.24 -16.89
C LEU A 134 -5.44 -6.12 -15.36
N SER A 135 -6.59 -6.06 -14.68
CA SER A 135 -6.63 -6.21 -13.22
C SER A 135 -6.29 -7.65 -12.81
N PRO A 136 -5.88 -7.92 -11.54
CA PRO A 136 -5.67 -9.28 -11.04
C PRO A 136 -6.83 -10.24 -11.35
N ASP A 137 -8.07 -9.79 -11.16
CA ASP A 137 -9.26 -10.60 -11.44
C ASP A 137 -9.46 -10.87 -12.93
N ALA A 138 -9.21 -9.88 -13.79
CA ALA A 138 -9.27 -10.03 -15.24
C ALA A 138 -8.19 -11.00 -15.74
N LYS A 139 -6.95 -10.87 -15.24
CA LYS A 139 -5.85 -11.82 -15.50
C LYS A 139 -6.25 -13.24 -15.13
N MET A 140 -6.82 -13.42 -13.94
CA MET A 140 -7.23 -14.74 -13.45
C MET A 140 -8.34 -15.35 -14.32
N ARG A 141 -9.35 -14.56 -14.72
CA ARG A 141 -10.41 -15.01 -15.64
C ARG A 141 -9.86 -15.42 -17.01
N LYS A 142 -8.97 -14.60 -17.59
CA LYS A 142 -8.36 -14.90 -18.90
C LYS A 142 -7.49 -16.16 -18.84
N ALA A 143 -6.63 -16.28 -17.84
CA ALA A 143 -5.80 -17.46 -17.63
C ALA A 143 -6.64 -18.74 -17.43
N ALA A 144 -7.72 -18.65 -16.64
CA ALA A 144 -8.65 -19.76 -16.44
C ALA A 144 -9.37 -20.16 -17.73
N ALA A 145 -9.84 -19.17 -18.51
CA ALA A 145 -10.47 -19.42 -19.80
C ALA A 145 -9.52 -20.11 -20.79
N GLU A 146 -8.26 -19.68 -20.86
CA GLU A 146 -7.26 -20.35 -21.70
C GLU A 146 -7.01 -21.79 -21.28
N PHE A 147 -6.93 -22.07 -19.98
CA PHE A 147 -6.72 -23.43 -19.47
C PHE A 147 -7.92 -24.35 -19.73
N LEU A 148 -9.15 -23.84 -19.56
CA LEU A 148 -10.38 -24.62 -19.69
C LEU A 148 -10.82 -24.81 -21.15
N LEU A 149 -10.57 -23.81 -22.01
CA LEU A 149 -11.12 -23.76 -23.37
C LEU A 149 -10.10 -24.09 -24.46
N LYS A 150 -8.78 -24.05 -24.20
CA LYS A 150 -7.80 -24.46 -25.23
C LYS A 150 -7.90 -25.98 -25.45
N PRO A 151 -8.13 -26.43 -26.69
CA PRO A 151 -8.12 -27.86 -27.00
C PRO A 151 -6.76 -28.44 -26.65
N LYS A 152 -6.72 -29.59 -25.96
CA LYS A 152 -5.47 -30.32 -25.72
C LYS A 152 -4.82 -30.59 -27.08
N ARG A 153 -3.62 -30.07 -27.30
CA ARG A 153 -2.80 -30.50 -28.44
C ARG A 153 -2.58 -32.00 -28.29
N ASN A 154 -3.17 -32.80 -29.17
CA ASN A 154 -2.87 -34.22 -29.29
C ASN A 154 -1.38 -34.34 -29.62
N SER A 155 -0.60 -34.87 -28.67
CA SER A 155 0.71 -35.47 -28.92
C SER A 155 0.53 -36.93 -29.29
#